data_AF-A0A7C6VK47-F1
#
_entry.id   AF-A0A7C6VK47-F1
#
_cell.length_a   1.000
_cell.length_b   1.000
_cell.length_c   1.000
_cell.angle_alpha   90.00
_cell.angle_beta   90.00
_cell.angle_gamma   90.00
#
_symmetry.space_group_name_H-M   'P 1'
#
loop_
_entity.id
_entity.type
_entity.pdbx_description
1 polymer ?
#
loop_
_entity_poly.entity_id
_entity_poly.type
_entity_poly.pdbx_seq_one_letter_code
_entity_poly.pdbx_strand_id
1 'polypeptide(L)'
;MMTMTLFAPLLLALAAGIAAPTHAAAPAPASLPAQACQSIRHELEAVATHLREARADRPGQASAPDAYRTLARALESHLDTLQATLPAPATQRAQASVLVSDMRDALVLVRGAAHLDARRLALQRLEDDQRLYDRVLETLGCAATRATAL
;
A
#
# COMPACT_ATOMS: atom_id res chain seq x y z
N MET A 1 -25.74 21.77 -73.14
CA MET A 1 -26.05 21.44 -71.72
C MET A 1 -26.86 22.59 -71.16
N MET A 2 -28.04 22.28 -70.64
CA MET A 2 -29.16 23.18 -70.41
C MET A 2 -29.52 23.12 -68.92
N THR A 3 -29.72 24.31 -68.32
CA THR A 3 -30.52 24.64 -67.11
C THR A 3 -30.28 23.84 -65.81
N MET A 4 -29.74 24.41 -64.73
CA MET A 4 -30.28 25.46 -63.83
C MET A 4 -31.25 24.88 -62.78
N THR A 5 -31.19 25.45 -61.56
CA THR A 5 -32.11 25.33 -60.39
C THR A 5 -31.81 24.24 -59.33
N LEU A 6 -31.95 24.43 -58.00
CA LEU A 6 -32.37 25.54 -57.11
C LEU A 6 -32.24 25.11 -55.61
N PHE A 7 -32.31 26.09 -54.68
CA PHE A 7 -32.83 26.02 -53.28
C PHE A 7 -32.08 25.14 -52.25
N ALA A 8 -31.98 25.39 -50.94
CA ALA A 8 -32.13 26.50 -49.98
C ALA A 8 -31.76 25.89 -48.59
N PRO A 9 -31.51 26.70 -47.54
CA PRO A 9 -30.89 26.26 -46.28
C PRO A 9 -31.92 25.66 -45.31
N LEU A 10 -31.52 24.64 -44.55
CA LEU A 10 -32.31 24.15 -43.42
C LEU A 10 -31.61 24.51 -42.10
N LEU A 11 -32.12 25.57 -41.47
CA LEU A 11 -31.90 25.87 -40.06
C LEU A 11 -32.68 24.85 -39.23
N LEU A 12 -31.99 24.07 -38.42
CA LEU A 12 -32.56 23.38 -37.26
C LEU A 12 -31.80 23.85 -36.02
N ALA A 13 -32.41 24.83 -35.35
CA ALA A 13 -32.11 25.15 -33.97
C ALA A 13 -32.46 23.94 -33.10
N LEU A 14 -31.51 23.44 -32.32
CA LEU A 14 -31.82 22.64 -31.14
C LEU A 14 -31.29 23.37 -29.91
N ALA A 15 -32.24 23.77 -29.08
CA ALA A 15 -32.06 24.44 -27.81
C ALA A 15 -31.63 23.47 -26.70
N ALA A 16 -30.90 24.02 -25.74
CA ALA A 16 -30.88 23.69 -24.33
C ALA A 16 -30.56 22.24 -23.90
N GLY A 17 -29.41 22.11 -23.23
CA GLY A 17 -29.10 20.95 -22.41
C GLY A 17 -27.68 21.02 -21.86
N ILE A 18 -27.38 22.04 -21.07
CA ILE A 18 -26.14 22.10 -20.27
C ILE A 18 -26.26 21.01 -19.20
N ALA A 19 -25.93 19.77 -19.54
CA ALA A 19 -25.66 18.74 -18.55
C ALA A 19 -24.27 19.07 -17.96
N ALA A 20 -24.28 19.84 -16.87
CA ALA A 20 -23.13 19.92 -16.00
C ALA A 20 -22.67 18.49 -15.69
N PRO A 21 -21.35 18.17 -15.71
CA PRO A 21 -20.91 16.90 -15.19
C PRO A 21 -21.26 16.90 -13.71
N THR A 22 -22.32 16.17 -13.36
CA THR A 22 -22.58 15.76 -11.99
C THR A 22 -21.34 14.99 -11.57
N HIS A 23 -20.44 15.66 -10.84
CA HIS A 23 -19.47 14.99 -10.01
C HIS A 23 -20.29 14.11 -9.07
N ALA A 24 -20.50 12.85 -9.46
CA ALA A 24 -20.85 11.81 -8.52
C ALA A 24 -19.76 11.91 -7.45
N ALA A 25 -20.15 12.31 -6.25
CA ALA A 25 -19.26 12.31 -5.10
C ALA A 25 -18.56 10.96 -5.11
N ALA A 26 -17.23 10.97 -5.20
CA ALA A 26 -16.44 9.76 -5.12
C ALA A 26 -16.97 8.96 -3.93
N PRO A 27 -17.28 7.65 -4.09
CA PRO A 27 -17.73 6.86 -2.96
C PRO A 27 -16.71 7.07 -1.84
N ALA A 28 -17.18 7.56 -0.69
CA ALA A 28 -16.32 7.75 0.47
C ALA A 28 -15.49 6.46 0.64
N PRO A 29 -14.17 6.54 0.87
CA PRO A 29 -13.36 5.34 1.03
C PRO A 29 -14.06 4.48 2.07
N ALA A 30 -14.46 3.27 1.65
CA ALA A 30 -15.13 2.36 2.55
C ALA A 30 -14.17 2.10 3.70
N SER A 31 -14.51 2.63 4.88
CA SER A 31 -13.68 2.47 6.06
C SER A 31 -13.57 0.99 6.38
N LEU A 32 -12.38 0.55 6.77
CA LEU A 32 -12.20 -0.83 7.15
C LEU A 32 -12.98 -1.16 8.43
N PRO A 33 -13.49 -2.39 8.58
CA PRO A 33 -14.05 -2.84 9.86
C PRO A 33 -13.01 -2.71 10.97
N ALA A 34 -13.43 -2.28 12.16
CA ALA A 34 -12.54 -2.05 13.30
C ALA A 34 -11.66 -3.26 13.63
N GLN A 35 -12.22 -4.48 13.55
CA GLN A 35 -11.49 -5.72 13.78
C GLN A 35 -10.40 -5.97 12.71
N ALA A 36 -10.68 -5.65 11.44
CA ALA A 36 -9.69 -5.74 10.37
C ALA A 36 -8.57 -4.71 10.58
N CYS A 37 -8.93 -3.46 10.94
CA CYS A 37 -7.93 -2.45 11.31
C CYS A 37 -7.03 -2.91 12.46
N GLN A 38 -7.61 -3.48 13.52
CA GLN A 38 -6.85 -3.97 14.67
C GLN A 38 -5.89 -5.09 14.28
N SER A 39 -6.37 -6.07 13.51
CA SER A 39 -5.55 -7.19 13.04
C SER A 39 -4.38 -6.72 12.18
N ILE A 40 -4.65 -5.88 11.17
CA ILE A 40 -3.60 -5.40 10.25
C ILE A 40 -2.58 -4.54 11.02
N ARG A 41 -3.04 -3.68 11.93
CA ARG A 41 -2.15 -2.85 12.75
C ARG A 41 -1.25 -3.67 13.66
N HIS A 42 -1.79 -4.74 14.26
CA HIS A 42 -1.00 -5.64 15.10
C HIS A 42 0.17 -6.25 14.32
N GLU A 43 -0.09 -6.75 13.11
CA GLU A 43 0.95 -7.31 12.25
C GLU A 43 1.99 -6.25 11.82
N LEU A 44 1.55 -5.04 11.44
CA LEU A 44 2.48 -3.96 11.08
C LEU A 44 3.33 -3.48 12.27
N GLU A 45 2.78 -3.46 13.47
CA GLU A 45 3.53 -3.13 14.69
C GLU A 45 4.58 -4.20 15.03
N ALA A 46 4.27 -5.48 14.80
CA ALA A 46 5.22 -6.57 14.93
C ALA A 46 6.36 -6.44 13.90
N VAL A 47 6.03 -6.16 12.63
CA VAL A 47 7.01 -5.85 11.58
C VAL A 47 7.90 -4.67 11.99
N ALA A 48 7.32 -3.56 12.41
CA ALA A 48 8.05 -2.37 12.84
C ALA A 48 8.95 -2.64 14.05
N THR A 49 8.55 -3.52 14.96
CA THR A 49 9.35 -3.91 16.12
C THR A 49 10.56 -4.73 15.70
N HIS A 50 10.38 -5.76 14.88
CA HIS A 50 11.48 -6.55 14.34
C HIS A 50 12.48 -5.71 13.54
N LEU A 51 12.00 -4.75 12.74
CA LEU A 51 12.87 -3.84 11.99
C LEU A 51 13.68 -2.92 12.92
N ARG A 52 13.06 -2.36 13.97
CA ARG A 52 13.77 -1.56 14.99
C ARG A 52 14.83 -2.38 15.73
N GLU A 53 14.50 -3.60 16.14
CA GLU A 53 15.45 -4.51 16.79
C GLU A 53 16.64 -4.82 15.88
N ALA A 54 16.36 -5.14 14.61
CA ALA A 54 17.41 -5.41 13.62
C ALA A 54 18.32 -4.21 13.35
N ARG A 55 17.84 -2.98 13.53
CA ARG A 55 18.66 -1.75 13.47
C ARG A 55 19.44 -1.48 14.75
N ALA A 56 18.83 -1.75 15.90
CA ALA A 56 19.44 -1.52 17.20
C ALA A 56 20.61 -2.48 17.43
N ASP A 57 20.58 -3.66 16.80
CA ASP A 57 21.67 -4.61 16.87
C ASP A 57 22.94 -4.05 16.20
N ARG A 58 23.98 -3.83 17.01
CA ARG A 58 25.21 -3.15 16.59
C ARG A 58 26.01 -4.01 15.60
N PRO A 59 26.87 -3.40 14.75
CA PRO A 59 27.77 -4.14 13.88
C PRO A 59 28.67 -5.03 14.75
N GLY A 60 28.39 -6.34 14.81
CA GLY A 60 29.15 -7.28 15.63
C GLY A 60 28.40 -8.54 16.06
N GLN A 61 27.08 -8.47 16.35
CA GLN A 61 26.28 -9.65 16.75
C GLN A 61 25.31 -10.11 15.65
N ALA A 62 24.60 -9.19 14.99
CA ALA A 62 23.71 -9.50 13.86
C ALA A 62 24.41 -9.89 12.54
N SER A 63 25.73 -9.75 12.43
CA SER A 63 26.46 -10.03 11.18
C SER A 63 26.46 -11.51 10.79
N ALA A 64 26.03 -12.40 11.70
CA ALA A 64 25.88 -13.82 11.41
C ALA A 64 24.75 -14.05 10.40
N PRO A 65 25.02 -14.77 9.28
CA PRO A 65 24.02 -15.06 8.27
C PRO A 65 22.70 -15.66 8.81
N ASP A 66 22.78 -16.43 9.89
CA ASP A 66 21.63 -17.10 10.49
C ASP A 66 20.71 -16.16 11.27
N ALA A 67 21.22 -15.07 11.86
CA ALA A 67 20.38 -14.08 12.54
C ALA A 67 19.42 -13.41 11.54
N TYR A 68 19.92 -13.01 10.38
CA TYR A 68 19.12 -12.46 9.29
C TYR A 68 18.14 -13.47 8.68
N ARG A 69 18.50 -14.77 8.64
CA ARG A 69 17.56 -15.81 8.20
C ARG A 69 16.40 -15.98 9.18
N THR A 70 16.68 -15.94 10.48
CA THR A 70 15.64 -16.00 11.52
C THR A 70 14.73 -14.78 11.45
N LEU A 71 15.31 -13.58 11.36
CA LEU A 71 14.56 -12.34 11.16
C LEU A 71 13.67 -12.40 9.92
N ALA A 72 14.22 -12.83 8.77
CA ALA A 72 13.46 -12.90 7.53
C ALA A 72 12.28 -13.86 7.62
N ARG A 73 12.40 -14.99 8.33
CA ARG A 73 11.27 -15.92 8.55
C ARG A 73 10.19 -15.32 9.45
N ALA A 74 10.57 -14.61 10.51
CA ALA A 74 9.61 -13.93 11.37
C ALA A 74 8.82 -12.89 10.58
N LEU A 75 9.52 -12.04 9.82
CA LEU A 75 8.89 -11.04 8.95
C LEU A 75 8.03 -11.68 7.86
N GLU A 76 8.47 -12.76 7.23
CA GLU A 76 7.71 -13.50 6.21
C GLU A 76 6.36 -13.98 6.75
N SER A 77 6.32 -14.51 7.98
CA SER A 77 5.08 -14.91 8.64
C SER A 77 4.10 -13.75 8.81
N HIS A 78 4.57 -12.58 9.24
CA HIS A 78 3.71 -11.40 9.40
C HIS A 78 3.19 -10.90 8.04
N LEU A 79 4.05 -10.89 7.01
CA LEU A 79 3.65 -10.48 5.66
C LEU A 79 2.63 -11.43 5.03
N ASP A 80 2.72 -12.74 5.27
CA ASP A 80 1.72 -13.70 4.80
C ASP A 80 0.37 -13.49 5.50
N THR A 81 0.36 -13.18 6.80
CA THR A 81 -0.86 -12.79 7.52
C THR A 81 -1.45 -11.49 6.96
N LEU A 82 -0.61 -10.47 6.69
CA LEU A 82 -1.04 -9.23 6.06
C LEU A 82 -1.65 -9.46 4.68
N GLN A 83 -1.04 -10.33 3.86
CA GLN A 83 -1.55 -10.70 2.54
C GLN A 83 -2.93 -11.38 2.63
N ALA A 84 -3.12 -12.25 3.63
CA ALA A 84 -4.40 -12.94 3.85
C ALA A 84 -5.50 -11.99 4.35
N THR A 85 -5.13 -10.95 5.09
CA THR A 85 -6.04 -10.00 5.75
C THR A 85 -6.23 -8.69 4.99
N LEU A 86 -5.74 -8.62 3.75
CA LEU A 86 -5.80 -7.42 2.92
C LEU A 86 -7.21 -6.81 2.85
N PRO A 87 -7.30 -5.47 2.93
CA PRO A 87 -8.58 -4.78 2.87
C PRO A 87 -9.32 -5.01 1.55
N ALA A 88 -10.65 -4.96 1.58
CA ALA A 88 -11.47 -4.67 0.39
C ALA A 88 -11.87 -3.19 0.49
N PRO A 89 -11.69 -2.34 -0.54
CA PRO A 89 -12.01 -2.55 -1.97
C PRO A 89 -10.82 -2.40 -2.96
N ALA A 90 -11.06 -2.72 -4.24
CA ALA A 90 -10.04 -3.08 -5.27
C ALA A 90 -8.80 -2.18 -5.37
N THR A 91 -8.93 -0.86 -5.30
CA THR A 91 -7.78 0.06 -5.45
C THR A 91 -6.86 0.03 -4.23
N GLN A 92 -7.40 0.14 -3.02
CA GLN A 92 -6.60 0.08 -1.79
C GLN A 92 -6.07 -1.33 -1.54
N ARG A 93 -6.85 -2.36 -1.90
CA ARG A 93 -6.35 -3.75 -1.92
C ARG A 93 -5.13 -3.89 -2.82
N ALA A 94 -5.17 -3.32 -4.03
CA ALA A 94 -4.05 -3.36 -4.96
C ALA A 94 -2.82 -2.64 -4.41
N GLN A 95 -2.99 -1.43 -3.87
CA GLN A 95 -1.89 -0.67 -3.25
C GLN A 95 -1.26 -1.42 -2.07
N ALA A 96 -2.09 -1.94 -1.16
CA ALA A 96 -1.62 -2.72 -0.02
C ALA A 96 -0.94 -4.04 -0.46
N SER A 97 -1.48 -4.72 -1.48
CA SER A 97 -0.84 -5.93 -2.05
C SER A 97 0.52 -5.64 -2.66
N VAL A 98 0.66 -4.52 -3.38
CA VAL A 98 1.94 -4.09 -3.96
C VAL A 98 2.97 -3.85 -2.85
N LEU A 99 2.60 -3.14 -1.79
CA LEU A 99 3.50 -2.90 -0.67
C LEU A 99 3.92 -4.19 0.03
N VAL A 100 3.01 -5.16 0.22
CA VAL A 100 3.38 -6.47 0.78
C VAL A 100 4.30 -7.23 -0.16
N SER A 101 4.06 -7.16 -1.48
CA SER A 101 4.94 -7.76 -2.48
C SER A 101 6.34 -7.15 -2.44
N ASP A 102 6.45 -5.82 -2.42
CA ASP A 102 7.73 -5.10 -2.32
C ASP A 102 8.49 -5.49 -1.04
N MET A 103 7.78 -5.58 0.09
CA MET A 103 8.35 -6.06 1.34
C MET A 103 8.85 -7.51 1.24
N ARG A 104 8.11 -8.42 0.59
CA ARG A 104 8.55 -9.81 0.37
C ARG A 104 9.79 -9.88 -0.51
N ASP A 105 9.89 -9.06 -1.55
CA ASP A 105 11.07 -8.99 -2.41
C ASP A 105 12.28 -8.48 -1.64
N ALA A 106 12.10 -7.46 -0.78
CA ALA A 106 13.15 -7.01 0.12
C ALA A 106 13.59 -8.11 1.10
N LEU A 107 12.68 -8.95 1.61
CA LEU A 107 13.04 -10.09 2.48
C LEU A 107 13.94 -11.12 1.81
N VAL A 108 13.85 -11.30 0.48
CA VAL A 108 14.77 -12.16 -0.26
C VAL A 108 16.21 -11.68 -0.08
N LEU A 109 16.43 -10.36 -0.13
CA LEU A 109 17.74 -9.75 0.06
C LEU A 109 18.19 -9.81 1.52
N VAL A 110 17.30 -9.58 2.49
CA VAL A 110 17.61 -9.73 3.92
C VAL A 110 18.12 -11.15 4.22
N ARG A 111 17.44 -12.16 3.67
CA ARG A 111 17.75 -13.58 3.87
C ARG A 111 19.03 -14.03 3.17
N GLY A 112 19.25 -13.57 1.93
CA GLY A 112 20.18 -14.20 1.00
C GLY A 112 21.40 -13.36 0.62
N ALA A 113 21.40 -12.04 0.83
CA ALA A 113 22.48 -11.20 0.32
C ALA A 113 23.83 -11.55 0.97
N ALA A 114 24.89 -11.63 0.16
CA ALA A 114 26.23 -11.94 0.65
C ALA A 114 26.83 -10.78 1.47
N HIS A 115 26.49 -9.54 1.11
CA HIS A 115 27.05 -8.34 1.73
C HIS A 115 26.10 -7.76 2.79
N LEU A 116 26.68 -7.35 3.93
CA LEU A 116 25.94 -6.75 5.04
C LEU A 116 25.20 -5.47 4.63
N ASP A 117 25.82 -4.64 3.79
CA ASP A 117 25.22 -3.38 3.36
C ASP A 117 23.97 -3.59 2.49
N ALA A 118 23.96 -4.64 1.66
CA ALA A 118 22.78 -5.02 0.90
C ALA A 118 21.63 -5.47 1.80
N ARG A 119 21.93 -6.21 2.88
CA ARG A 119 20.92 -6.60 3.89
C ARG A 119 20.37 -5.38 4.62
N ARG A 120 21.24 -4.45 5.01
CA ARG A 120 20.83 -3.19 5.67
C ARG A 120 19.98 -2.31 4.77
N LEU A 121 20.34 -2.19 3.50
CA LEU A 121 19.52 -1.48 2.52
C LEU A 121 18.15 -2.14 2.35
N ALA A 122 18.07 -3.47 2.34
CA ALA A 122 16.81 -4.19 2.28
C ALA A 122 15.95 -3.98 3.54
N LEU A 123 16.55 -3.94 4.74
CA LEU A 123 15.85 -3.57 5.97
C LEU A 123 15.33 -2.12 5.95
N GLN A 124 16.12 -1.19 5.41
CA GLN A 124 15.67 0.20 5.22
C GLN A 124 14.48 0.26 4.27
N ARG A 125 14.50 -0.48 3.16
CA ARG A 125 13.38 -0.55 2.21
C ARG A 125 12.12 -1.12 2.87
N LEU A 126 12.24 -2.20 3.65
CA LEU A 126 11.14 -2.77 4.43
C LEU A 126 10.47 -1.74 5.34
N GLU A 127 11.25 -0.91 6.02
CA GLU A 127 10.70 0.15 6.86
C GLU A 127 10.01 1.26 6.07
N ASP A 128 10.55 1.63 4.90
CA ASP A 128 9.92 2.62 4.04
C ASP A 128 8.57 2.12 3.52
N ASP A 129 8.50 0.86 3.11
CA ASP A 129 7.27 0.22 2.62
C ASP A 129 6.27 -0.01 3.76
N GLN A 130 6.72 -0.36 4.96
CA GLN A 130 5.89 -0.43 6.17
C GLN A 130 5.26 0.92 6.50
N ARG A 131 6.03 2.01 6.48
CA ARG A 131 5.52 3.39 6.68
C ARG A 131 4.56 3.83 5.58
N LEU A 132 4.74 3.36 4.36
CA LEU A 132 3.79 3.59 3.27
C LEU A 132 2.48 2.84 3.51
N TYR A 133 2.56 1.60 4.01
CA TYR A 133 1.37 0.82 4.36
C TYR A 133 0.56 1.51 5.47
N ASP A 134 1.22 2.00 6.53
CA ASP A 134 0.54 2.76 7.60
C ASP A 134 -0.25 3.95 7.03
N ARG A 135 0.33 4.69 6.08
CA ARG A 135 -0.37 5.81 5.42
C ARG A 135 -1.58 5.35 4.60
N VAL A 136 -1.48 4.20 3.92
CA VAL A 136 -2.65 3.61 3.23
C VAL A 136 -3.75 3.28 4.23
N LEU A 137 -3.42 2.76 5.41
CA LEU A 137 -4.40 2.46 6.46
C LEU A 137 -5.07 3.69 7.04
N GLU A 138 -4.34 4.80 7.20
CA GLU A 138 -4.93 6.08 7.61
C GLU A 138 -6.02 6.54 6.62
N THR A 139 -5.80 6.36 5.31
CA THR A 139 -6.83 6.68 4.30
C THR A 139 -8.07 5.80 4.36
N LEU A 140 -7.97 4.63 5.02
CA LEU A 140 -9.05 3.67 5.23
C LEU A 140 -9.74 3.81 6.59
N GLY A 141 -9.45 4.89 7.32
CA GLY A 141 -10.00 5.11 8.66
C GLY A 141 -9.38 4.25 9.76
N CYS A 142 -8.32 3.50 9.46
CA CYS A 142 -7.54 2.75 10.45
C CYS A 142 -6.43 3.64 11.03
N ALA A 143 -6.79 4.69 11.75
CA ALA A 143 -5.80 5.51 12.44
C ALA A 143 -5.03 4.67 13.48
N ALA A 144 -3.74 4.96 13.64
CA ALA A 144 -2.99 4.44 14.78
C ALA A 144 -3.68 4.91 16.07
N THR A 145 -4.10 3.97 16.93
CA THR A 145 -4.46 4.33 18.29
C THR A 145 -3.21 4.90 18.93
N ARG A 146 -3.19 6.23 19.11
CA ARG A 146 -2.19 6.88 19.96
C ARG A 146 -2.17 6.11 21.26
N ALA A 147 -1.02 5.54 21.61
CA ALA A 147 -0.85 4.98 22.94
C ALA A 147 -1.13 6.13 23.92
N THR A 148 -2.26 6.08 24.61
CA THR A 148 -2.47 6.86 25.82
C THR A 148 -1.45 6.33 26.81
N ALA A 149 -0.31 6.99 26.90
CA ALA A 149 0.63 6.78 27.98
C ALA A 149 -0.15 6.98 29.29
N LEU A 150 -0.27 5.89 30.06
CA LEU A 150 -0.72 5.89 31.45
C LEU A 150 0.52 5.97 32.34
#